data_AF-A0A4Q3YE51-F1
#
_entry.id   AF-A0A4Q3YE51-F1
#
_cell.length_a   1.000
_cell.length_b   1.000
_cell.length_c   1.000
_cell.angle_alpha   90.00
_cell.angle_beta   90.00
_cell.angle_gamma   90.00
#
_symmetry.space_group_name_H-M   'P 1'
#
loop_
_entity.id
_entity.type
_entity.pdbx_description
1 polymer ?
#
loop_
_entity_poly.entity_id
_entity_poly.type
_entity_poly.pdbx_seq_one_letter_code
_entity_poly.pdbx_strand_id
1 'polypeptide(L)' 'MKGLLDLFKQFTPDEHFDAIKIGLASPEKIRSWSFGEVKKPETINYRTFKPERDGLFCAKIFGPI' A
#
# COMPACT_ATOMS: atom_id res chain seq x y z
N MET A 1 -34.92 5.03 -19.20
CA MET A 1 -34.68 5.74 -17.92
C MET A 1 -33.59 5.10 -17.04
N LYS A 2 -33.36 3.76 -17.05
CA LYS A 2 -32.25 3.15 -16.28
C LYS A 2 -30.84 3.55 -16.76
N GLY A 3 -30.60 3.59 -18.07
CA GLY A 3 -29.27 3.96 -18.61
C GLY A 3 -28.85 5.41 -18.38
N LEU A 4 -29.77 6.31 -18.01
CA LEU A 4 -29.46 7.69 -17.66
C LEU A 4 -29.04 7.81 -16.19
N LEU A 5 -29.57 6.95 -15.32
CA LEU A 5 -29.14 6.82 -13.92
C LEU A 5 -27.74 6.20 -13.81
N ASP A 6 -27.36 5.31 -14.73
CA ASP A 6 -26.02 4.72 -14.78
C ASP A 6 -24.94 5.73 -15.20
N LEU A 7 -25.30 6.76 -15.99
CA LEU A 7 -24.41 7.85 -16.39
C LEU A 7 -24.06 8.78 -15.21
N PHE A 8 -25.00 9.01 -14.28
CA PHE A 8 -24.77 9.84 -13.09
C PHE A 8 -24.01 9.11 -11.96
N LYS A 9 -23.90 7.78 -12.00
CA LYS A 9 -23.10 7.00 -11.03
C LYS A 9 -21.59 7.13 -11.23
N GLN A 10 -21.14 7.68 -12.35
CA GLN A 10 -19.72 7.75 -12.71
C GLN A 10 -18.95 8.89 -12.03
N PHE A 11 -19.65 9.80 -11.36
CA PHE A 11 -19.02 10.90 -10.63
C PHE A 11 -19.15 10.64 -9.13
N THR A 12 -18.27 9.82 -8.59
CA THR A 12 -17.89 9.96 -7.18
C THR A 12 -17.00 11.19 -7.12
N PRO A 13 -17.47 12.35 -6.63
CA PRO A 13 -16.57 13.46 -6.40
C PRO A 13 -15.44 12.98 -5.48
N ASP A 14 -14.22 13.44 -5.71
CA ASP A 14 -13.13 13.22 -4.76
C ASP A 14 -13.65 13.64 -3.38
N GLU A 15 -13.75 12.68 -2.46
CA GLU A 15 -14.14 12.95 -1.08
C GLU A 15 -13.03 13.79 -0.46
N HIS A 16 -13.18 15.10 -0.54
CA HIS A 16 -12.29 16.03 0.12
C HIS A 16 -12.46 15.87 1.63
N PHE A 17 -11.34 15.67 2.34
CA PHE A 17 -11.36 15.62 3.78
C PHE A 17 -11.58 17.03 4.34
N ASP A 18 -12.49 17.17 5.31
CA ASP A 18 -12.72 18.47 5.98
C ASP A 18 -11.63 18.78 7.02
N ALA A 19 -10.97 17.75 7.55
CA ALA A 19 -9.95 17.90 8.60
C ALA A 19 -8.94 16.74 8.61
N ILE A 20 -7.72 17.02 9.08
CA ILE A 20 -6.64 16.03 9.30
C ILE A 20 -6.36 15.94 10.80
N LYS A 21 -6.15 14.71 11.30
CA LYS A 21 -5.78 14.44 12.69
C LYS A 21 -4.43 13.73 12.77
N ILE A 22 -3.69 14.00 13.85
CA ILE A 22 -2.45 13.29 14.20
C ILE A 22 -2.61 12.60 15.55
N GLY A 23 -1.95 11.45 15.72
CA GLY A 23 -1.97 10.70 16.97
C GLY A 23 -0.98 9.54 16.92
N LEU A 24 -0.73 8.93 18.08
CA LEU A 24 0.14 7.76 18.18
C LEU A 24 -0.51 6.52 17.57
N ALA A 25 0.27 5.72 16.86
CA ALA A 25 -0.17 4.43 16.35
C ALA A 25 0.13 3.33 17.37
N SER A 26 -0.86 2.45 17.63
CA SER A 26 -0.65 1.26 18.46
C SER A 26 0.10 0.17 17.67
N PRO A 27 0.74 -0.81 18.35
CA PRO A 27 1.39 -1.93 17.67
C PRO A 27 0.48 -2.68 16.69
N GLU A 28 -0.81 -2.85 17.02
CA GLU A 28 -1.80 -3.50 16.17
C GLU A 28 -2.06 -2.68 14.91
N LYS A 29 -2.12 -1.35 15.04
CA LYS A 29 -2.32 -0.43 13.92
C LYS A 29 -1.12 -0.40 12.98
N ILE A 30 0.10 -0.47 13.51
CA ILE A 30 1.32 -0.55 12.70
C ILE A 30 1.33 -1.86 11.90
N ARG A 31 0.93 -2.97 12.54
CA ARG A 31 0.82 -4.28 11.86
C ARG A 31 -0.26 -4.28 10.79
N SER A 32 -1.39 -3.61 11.00
CA SER A 32 -2.47 -3.56 10.00
C SER A 32 -2.12 -2.75 8.76
N TRP A 33 -1.18 -1.81 8.85
CA TRP A 33 -0.63 -1.09 7.70
C TRP A 33 0.41 -1.90 6.92
N SER A 34 0.98 -2.93 7.53
CA SER A 34 2.06 -3.71 6.92
C SER A 34 1.51 -4.85 6.07
N PHE A 35 2.12 -5.05 4.90
CA PHE A 35 1.84 -6.18 4.00
C PHE A 35 2.79 -7.37 4.20
N GLY A 36 3.76 -7.24 5.11
CA GLY A 36 4.71 -8.30 5.44
C GLY A 36 5.86 -7.82 6.34
N GLU A 37 6.61 -8.77 6.88
CA GLU A 37 7.74 -8.50 7.77
C GLU A 37 9.06 -8.62 7.02
N VAL A 38 9.90 -7.59 7.08
CA VAL A 38 11.29 -7.65 6.61
C VAL A 38 12.11 -8.34 7.69
N LYS A 39 12.77 -9.45 7.32
CA LYS A 39 13.55 -10.29 8.25
C LYS A 39 15.04 -10.12 8.09
N LYS A 40 15.49 -9.58 6.96
CA LYS A 40 16.89 -9.44 6.64
C LYS A 40 17.23 -8.03 6.14
N PRO A 41 18.46 -7.54 6.41
CA PRO A 41 18.87 -6.20 5.99
C PRO A 41 19.28 -6.11 4.51
N GLU A 42 19.29 -7.22 3.76
CA GLU A 42 19.71 -7.18 2.36
C GLU A 42 18.71 -6.44 1.47
N THR A 43 19.23 -5.81 0.42
CA THR A 43 18.47 -4.97 -0.50
C THR A 43 18.21 -5.71 -1.81
N ILE A 44 19.22 -5.73 -2.67
CA ILE A 44 19.20 -6.35 -4.00
C ILE A 44 20.44 -7.24 -4.15
N ASN A 45 20.30 -8.28 -4.95
CA ASN A 45 21.39 -9.15 -5.30
C ASN A 45 22.39 -8.42 -6.20
N TYR A 46 23.68 -8.44 -5.87
CA TYR A 46 24.69 -7.70 -6.62
C TYR A 46 24.92 -8.19 -8.06
N ARG A 47 24.62 -9.47 -8.37
CA ARG A 47 24.81 -10.02 -9.72
C ARG A 47 23.58 -9.89 -10.59
N THR A 48 22.41 -10.20 -10.01
CA THR A 48 21.17 -10.29 -10.77
C THR A 48 20.33 -9.02 -10.70
N PHE A 49 20.66 -8.10 -9.79
CA PHE A 49 19.89 -6.90 -9.46
C PHE A 49 18.44 -7.18 -9.04
N LYS A 50 18.12 -8.45 -8.72
CA LYS A 50 16.82 -8.84 -8.19
C LYS A 50 16.76 -8.57 -6.68
N PRO A 51 15.64 -8.10 -6.14
CA PRO A 51 15.46 -7.94 -4.71
C PRO A 51 15.62 -9.25 -3.96
N GLU A 52 16.24 -9.15 -2.79
CA GLU A 52 16.42 -10.29 -1.91
C GLU A 52 15.10 -10.68 -1.23
N ARG A 53 14.89 -11.99 -1.06
CA ARG A 53 13.69 -12.51 -0.41
C ARG A 53 13.72 -12.20 1.09
N ASP A 54 12.61 -11.66 1.59
CA ASP A 54 12.43 -11.14 2.95
C ASP A 54 13.39 -9.98 3.31
N GLY A 55 14.01 -9.37 2.29
CA GLY A 55 14.84 -8.17 2.39
C GLY A 55 14.06 -6.87 2.24
N LEU A 56 14.77 -5.74 2.29
CA LEU A 56 14.21 -4.39 2.30
C LEU A 56 13.43 -4.03 1.03
N PHE A 57 13.69 -4.70 -0.09
CA PHE A 57 12.99 -4.50 -1.37
C PHE A 57 12.17 -5.72 -1.79
N CYS A 58 11.84 -6.63 -0.87
CA CYS A 58 11.18 -7.88 -1.21
C CYS A 58 9.84 -7.67 -1.94
N ALA A 59 9.76 -8.17 -3.17
CA ALA A 59 8.55 -8.05 -4.01
C ALA A 59 7.29 -8.70 -3.41
N LYS A 60 7.46 -9.66 -2.48
CA LYS A 60 6.34 -10.26 -1.75
C LYS A 60 5.69 -9.26 -0.78
N ILE A 61 6.47 -8.34 -0.21
CA ILE A 61 5.99 -7.36 0.78
C ILE A 61 5.50 -6.10 0.05
N PHE A 62 6.25 -5.61 -0.92
CA PHE A 62 6.02 -4.30 -1.53
C PHE A 62 5.38 -4.35 -2.92
N GLY A 63 5.25 -5.52 -3.53
CA GLY A 63 4.68 -5.70 -4.87
C GLY A 63 5.72 -6.02 -5.95
N PRO A 64 5.27 -6.36 -7.17
CA PRO A 64 6.15 -6.68 -8.29
C PRO A 64 6.98 -5.46 -8.73
N ILE A 65 8.12 -5.75 -9.39
CA ILE A 65 9.02 -4.76 -9.99
C ILE A 65 8.59 -4.46 -11.42
#